data_AF-A0A7S1FBC5-F1
#
_entry.id   AF-A0A7S1FBC5-F1
#
_cell.length_a   1.000
_cell.length_b   1.000
_cell.length_c   1.000
_cell.angle_alpha   90.00
_cell.angle_beta   90.00
_cell.angle_gamma   90.00
#
_symmetry.space_group_name_H-M   'P 1'
#
loop_
_entity.id
_entity.type
_entity.pdbx_description
1 polymer ?
#
loop_
_entity_poly.entity_id
_entity_poly.type
_entity_poly.pdbx_seq_one_letter_code
_entity_poly.pdbx_strand_id
1 'polypeptide(L)'
;SGGIDWWDVVKLLLEINVAYCIIFVVFVCLTVIAALNIITGVFVNEGLAMARMDHDLRYQADLRESRAMAARLHNLFQTIVKHSHQSISMEEMKRALQREDVSTLFSVLGIEITDAAAFFDLLDQDHSGFVEIDEFVVVCLRLRGRSGMMNMEISIQEISGHTKKIVSLLRSSFEAMERVERRLTKLYKLHQATPMTQLAQETESGVSDVNSELSCFD
;
A
#
# COMPACT_ATOMS: atom_id res chain seq x y z
N SER A 1 -30.89 -46.17 -33.87
CA SER A 1 -31.49 -46.51 -35.17
C SER A 1 -32.49 -47.67 -35.04
N GLY A 2 -33.44 -47.58 -34.10
CA GLY A 2 -34.49 -48.58 -33.89
C GLY A 2 -35.72 -48.03 -33.18
N GLY A 3 -35.94 -46.71 -33.25
CA GLY A 3 -37.09 -46.03 -32.66
C GLY A 3 -38.12 -45.70 -33.73
N ILE A 4 -39.39 -45.73 -33.37
CA ILE A 4 -40.51 -45.24 -34.18
C ILE A 4 -40.52 -43.71 -34.10
N ASP A 5 -40.75 -43.03 -35.22
CA ASP A 5 -40.85 -41.57 -35.24
C ASP A 5 -42.00 -41.11 -34.34
N TRP A 6 -41.74 -40.11 -33.50
CA TRP A 6 -42.76 -39.58 -32.58
C TRP A 6 -43.99 -39.05 -33.32
N TRP A 7 -43.80 -38.63 -34.58
CA TRP A 7 -44.88 -38.20 -35.46
C TRP A 7 -45.86 -39.35 -35.80
N ASP A 8 -45.35 -40.56 -36.01
CA ASP A 8 -46.18 -41.73 -36.31
C ASP A 8 -47.03 -42.11 -35.09
N VAL A 9 -46.48 -41.98 -33.89
CA VAL A 9 -47.19 -42.19 -32.62
C VAL A 9 -48.27 -41.13 -32.41
N VAL A 10 -47.95 -39.85 -32.64
CA VAL A 10 -48.91 -38.74 -32.53
C VAL A 10 -50.06 -38.89 -33.52
N LYS A 11 -49.77 -39.28 -34.77
CA LYS A 11 -50.79 -39.51 -35.80
C LYS A 11 -51.78 -40.60 -35.38
N LEU A 12 -51.30 -41.71 -34.81
CA LEU A 12 -52.14 -42.78 -34.30
C LEU A 12 -52.99 -42.34 -33.10
N LEU A 13 -52.43 -41.51 -32.21
CA LEU A 13 -53.14 -41.00 -31.03
C LEU A 13 -54.22 -39.96 -31.39
N LEU A 14 -54.02 -39.18 -32.47
CA LEU A 14 -55.01 -38.23 -32.99
C LEU A 14 -56.26 -38.92 -33.52
N GLU A 15 -56.14 -40.12 -34.08
CA GLU A 15 -57.28 -40.93 -34.54
C GLU A 15 -58.14 -41.43 -33.36
N ILE A 16 -57.56 -41.52 -32.16
CA ILE A 16 -58.26 -41.98 -30.95
C ILE A 16 -58.87 -40.79 -30.19
N ASN A 17 -58.04 -39.86 -29.71
CA ASN A 17 -58.47 -38.64 -29.02
C ASN A 17 -57.31 -37.64 -28.87
N VAL A 18 -57.58 -36.36 -29.14
CA VAL A 18 -56.63 -35.25 -28.98
C VAL A 18 -56.03 -35.17 -27.57
N ALA A 19 -56.78 -35.55 -26.52
CA ALA A 19 -56.29 -35.54 -25.14
C ALA A 19 -55.04 -36.41 -24.95
N TYR A 20 -54.97 -37.59 -25.59
CA TYR A 20 -53.80 -38.46 -25.51
C TYR A 20 -52.58 -37.86 -26.21
N CYS A 21 -52.81 -37.14 -27.32
CA CYS A 21 -51.75 -36.39 -28.01
C CYS A 21 -51.16 -35.30 -27.10
N ILE A 22 -52.01 -34.54 -26.40
CA ILE A 22 -51.56 -33.49 -25.48
C ILE A 22 -50.71 -34.09 -24.35
N ILE A 23 -51.17 -35.17 -23.72
CA ILE A 23 -50.43 -35.86 -22.65
C ILE A 23 -49.09 -36.38 -23.17
N PHE A 24 -49.06 -36.98 -24.36
CA PHE A 24 -47.82 -37.48 -24.97
C PHE A 24 -46.81 -36.36 -25.26
N VAL A 25 -47.26 -35.23 -25.81
CA VAL A 25 -46.40 -34.07 -26.06
C VAL A 25 -45.85 -33.50 -24.76
N VAL A 26 -46.68 -33.34 -23.73
CA VAL A 26 -46.24 -32.88 -22.40
C VAL A 26 -45.21 -33.85 -21.83
N PHE A 27 -45.44 -35.16 -21.91
CA PHE A 27 -44.49 -36.17 -21.48
C PHE A 27 -43.14 -36.02 -22.19
N VAL A 28 -43.12 -35.95 -23.52
CA VAL A 28 -41.89 -35.79 -24.31
C VAL A 28 -41.16 -34.50 -23.95
N CYS A 29 -41.88 -33.37 -23.85
CA CYS A 29 -41.30 -32.10 -23.44
C CYS A 29 -40.64 -32.20 -22.05
N LEU A 30 -41.34 -32.79 -21.07
CA LEU A 30 -40.81 -32.98 -19.73
C LEU A 30 -39.58 -33.89 -19.72
N THR A 31 -39.59 -34.99 -20.47
CA THR A 31 -38.45 -35.92 -20.57
C THR A 31 -37.24 -35.25 -21.23
N VAL A 32 -37.43 -34.48 -22.30
CA VAL A 32 -36.34 -33.77 -22.98
C VAL A 32 -35.77 -32.67 -22.09
N ILE A 33 -36.62 -31.88 -21.42
CA ILE A 33 -36.18 -30.85 -20.47
C ILE A 33 -35.40 -31.49 -19.31
N ALA A 34 -35.92 -32.59 -18.74
CA ALA A 34 -35.24 -33.31 -17.67
C ALA A 34 -33.87 -33.84 -18.11
N ALA A 35 -33.79 -34.47 -19.29
CA ALA A 35 -32.54 -34.97 -19.84
C ALA A 35 -31.53 -33.84 -20.09
N LEU A 36 -31.95 -32.74 -20.71
CA LEU A 36 -31.10 -31.58 -20.95
C LEU A 36 -30.60 -30.96 -19.64
N ASN A 37 -31.46 -30.86 -18.62
CA ASN A 37 -31.06 -30.34 -17.31
C ASN A 37 -30.04 -31.23 -16.61
N ILE A 38 -30.19 -32.56 -16.70
CA ILE A 38 -29.23 -33.51 -16.14
C ILE A 38 -27.87 -33.36 -16.85
N ILE A 39 -27.87 -33.35 -18.19
CA ILE A 39 -26.66 -33.22 -19.00
C ILE A 39 -25.96 -31.88 -18.71
N THR A 40 -26.73 -30.79 -18.70
CA THR A 40 -26.20 -29.45 -18.37
C THR A 40 -25.62 -29.42 -16.96
N GLY A 41 -26.29 -30.05 -15.99
CA GLY A 41 -25.80 -30.15 -14.62
C GLY A 41 -24.43 -30.85 -14.53
N VAL A 42 -24.24 -31.94 -15.27
CA VAL A 42 -22.95 -32.65 -15.34
C VAL A 42 -21.86 -31.75 -15.95
N PHE A 43 -22.12 -31.14 -17.12
CA PHE A 43 -21.13 -30.29 -17.78
C PHE A 43 -20.77 -29.04 -16.98
N VAL A 44 -21.73 -28.40 -16.32
CA VAL A 44 -21.47 -27.24 -15.45
C VAL A 44 -20.60 -27.66 -14.27
N ASN A 45 -20.87 -28.81 -13.66
CA ASN A 45 -20.07 -29.31 -12.54
C ASN A 45 -18.63 -29.64 -12.98
N GLU A 46 -18.44 -30.25 -14.15
CA GLU A 46 -17.11 -30.51 -14.73
C GLU A 46 -16.37 -29.21 -15.06
N GLY A 47 -17.04 -28.24 -15.69
CA GLY A 47 -16.45 -26.93 -16.00
C GLY A 47 -16.03 -26.16 -14.76
N LEU A 48 -16.84 -26.18 -13.70
CA LEU A 48 -16.49 -25.59 -12.41
C LEU A 48 -15.33 -26.32 -11.72
N ALA A 49 -15.29 -27.65 -11.78
CA ALA A 49 -14.18 -28.43 -11.22
C ALA A 49 -12.85 -28.13 -11.93
N MET A 50 -12.86 -28.02 -13.26
CA MET A 50 -11.69 -27.62 -14.04
C MET A 50 -11.20 -26.21 -13.71
N ALA A 51 -12.12 -25.25 -13.58
CA ALA A 51 -11.77 -23.88 -13.21
C ALA A 51 -11.11 -23.80 -11.81
N ARG A 52 -11.59 -24.60 -10.84
CA ARG A 52 -10.97 -24.71 -9.52
C ARG A 52 -9.59 -25.35 -9.56
N MET A 53 -9.44 -26.43 -10.33
CA MET A 53 -8.16 -27.12 -10.46
C MET A 53 -7.10 -26.22 -11.09
N ASP A 54 -7.44 -25.41 -12.10
CA ASP A 54 -6.51 -24.44 -12.68
C ASP A 54 -6.05 -23.42 -11.64
N HIS A 55 -6.99 -22.89 -10.84
CA HIS A 55 -6.66 -21.97 -9.75
C HIS A 55 -5.71 -22.60 -8.71
N ASP A 56 -5.99 -23.84 -8.27
CA ASP A 56 -5.15 -24.54 -7.29
C ASP A 56 -3.77 -24.88 -7.86
N LEU A 57 -3.68 -25.29 -9.12
CA LEU A 57 -2.41 -25.56 -9.80
C LEU A 57 -1.56 -24.28 -9.91
N ARG A 58 -2.19 -23.16 -10.29
CA ARG A 58 -1.52 -21.85 -10.35
C ARG A 58 -1.03 -21.40 -8.97
N TYR A 59 -1.88 -21.48 -7.96
CA TYR A 59 -1.50 -21.15 -6.58
C TYR A 59 -0.31 -22.00 -6.09
N GLN A 60 -0.31 -23.31 -6.37
CA GLN A 60 0.81 -24.18 -6.03
C GLN A 60 2.09 -23.83 -6.80
N ALA A 61 1.97 -23.42 -8.07
CA ALA A 61 3.11 -22.98 -8.88
C ALA A 61 3.74 -21.73 -8.28
N ASP A 62 2.93 -20.72 -7.95
CA ASP A 62 3.38 -19.45 -7.35
C ASP A 62 4.08 -19.69 -5.99
N LEU A 63 3.51 -20.55 -5.14
CA LEU A 63 4.13 -20.93 -3.86
C LEU A 63 5.49 -21.61 -4.05
N ARG A 64 5.61 -22.51 -5.05
CA ARG A 64 6.89 -23.20 -5.33
C ARG A 64 7.93 -22.22 -5.83
N GLU A 65 7.55 -21.29 -6.70
CA GLU A 65 8.46 -20.26 -7.18
C GLU A 65 8.94 -19.35 -6.05
N SER A 66 8.01 -18.89 -5.19
CA SER A 66 8.35 -18.05 -4.03
C SER A 66 9.31 -18.75 -3.06
N ARG A 67 9.09 -20.04 -2.77
CA ARG A 67 10.01 -20.83 -1.93
C ARG A 67 11.38 -21.03 -2.57
N ALA A 68 11.42 -21.36 -3.86
CA ALA A 68 12.68 -21.50 -4.59
C ALA A 68 13.47 -20.18 -4.61
N MET A 69 12.76 -19.06 -4.72
CA MET A 69 13.33 -17.73 -4.64
C MET A 69 13.91 -17.43 -3.26
N ALA A 70 13.13 -17.65 -2.20
CA ALA A 70 13.61 -17.47 -0.82
C ALA A 70 14.91 -18.28 -0.56
N ALA A 71 14.98 -19.52 -1.05
CA ALA A 71 16.17 -20.36 -0.94
C ALA A 71 17.39 -19.77 -1.69
N ARG A 72 17.19 -19.20 -2.88
CA ARG A 72 18.26 -18.52 -3.64
C ARG A 72 18.76 -17.26 -2.92
N LEU A 73 17.85 -16.47 -2.35
CA LEU A 73 18.21 -15.29 -1.55
C LEU A 73 18.98 -15.67 -0.29
N HIS A 74 18.58 -16.76 0.36
CA HIS A 74 19.30 -17.30 1.51
C HIS A 74 20.73 -17.70 1.14
N ASN A 75 20.94 -18.36 0.00
CA ASN A 75 22.28 -18.71 -0.50
C ASN A 75 23.10 -17.46 -0.86
N LEU A 76 22.46 -16.43 -1.43
CA LEU A 76 23.11 -15.15 -1.72
C LEU A 76 23.57 -14.47 -0.43
N PHE A 77 22.72 -14.43 0.59
CA PHE A 77 23.05 -13.89 1.92
C PHE A 77 24.29 -14.57 2.50
N GLN A 78 24.34 -15.91 2.46
CA GLN A 78 25.50 -16.68 2.91
C GLN A 78 26.78 -16.43 2.09
N THR A 79 26.64 -16.01 0.83
CA THR A 79 27.79 -15.66 -0.02
C THR A 79 28.38 -14.27 0.32
N ILE A 80 27.54 -13.40 0.88
CA ILE A 80 27.90 -12.05 1.32
C ILE A 80 28.57 -12.11 2.70
N VAL A 81 27.96 -12.84 3.63
CA VAL A 81 28.44 -12.99 5.01
C VAL A 81 29.62 -13.97 5.06
N LYS A 82 30.83 -13.46 5.31
CA LYS A 82 32.04 -14.29 5.47
C LYS A 82 32.34 -14.68 6.92
N HIS A 83 31.76 -13.96 7.88
CA HIS A 83 32.00 -14.15 9.31
C HIS A 83 30.81 -14.84 10.00
N SER A 84 31.00 -15.39 11.19
CA SER A 84 29.99 -16.15 11.95
C SER A 84 28.80 -15.31 12.46
N HIS A 85 28.66 -14.07 12.01
CA HIS A 85 27.51 -13.23 12.34
C HIS A 85 26.35 -13.56 11.40
N GLN A 86 25.15 -13.74 11.93
CA GLN A 86 23.94 -13.97 11.13
C GLN A 86 23.36 -12.66 10.56
N SER A 87 24.22 -11.68 10.29
CA SER A 87 23.82 -10.34 9.84
C SER A 87 24.86 -9.72 8.91
N ILE A 88 24.42 -8.78 8.07
CA ILE A 88 25.26 -8.02 7.13
C ILE A 88 25.44 -6.59 7.66
N SER A 89 26.68 -6.14 7.78
CA SER A 89 27.00 -4.73 8.04
C SER A 89 27.04 -3.89 6.75
N MET A 90 26.93 -2.56 6.87
CA MET A 90 27.03 -1.63 5.73
C MET A 90 28.33 -1.80 4.94
N GLU A 91 29.46 -2.02 5.62
CA GLU A 91 30.76 -2.24 4.97
C GLU A 91 30.79 -3.57 4.19
N GLU A 92 30.19 -4.63 4.75
CA GLU A 92 30.08 -5.92 4.07
C GLU A 92 29.18 -5.85 2.84
N MET A 93 28.05 -5.14 2.94
CA MET A 93 27.15 -4.90 1.80
C MET A 93 27.88 -4.15 0.68
N LYS A 94 28.57 -3.04 1.01
CA LYS A 94 29.34 -2.27 0.02
C LYS A 94 30.42 -3.10 -0.66
N ARG A 95 31.17 -3.90 0.11
CA ARG A 95 32.20 -4.80 -0.45
C ARG A 95 31.59 -5.90 -1.30
N ALA A 96 30.44 -6.42 -0.90
CA ALA A 96 29.76 -7.48 -1.63
C ALA A 96 29.25 -6.99 -2.99
N LEU A 97 28.64 -5.80 -3.04
CA LEU A 97 28.13 -5.22 -4.28
C LEU A 97 29.23 -4.79 -5.26
N GLN A 98 30.46 -4.60 -4.78
CA GLN A 98 31.64 -4.41 -5.64
C GLN A 98 32.12 -5.71 -6.31
N ARG A 99 31.69 -6.88 -5.83
CA ARG A 99 32.04 -8.15 -6.45
C ARG A 99 31.07 -8.45 -7.59
N GLU A 100 31.63 -8.74 -8.76
CA GLU A 100 30.86 -9.01 -9.99
C GLU A 100 29.97 -10.26 -9.85
N ASP A 101 30.40 -11.27 -9.09
CA ASP A 101 29.62 -12.48 -8.83
C ASP A 101 28.33 -12.18 -8.07
N VAL A 102 28.39 -11.37 -7.01
CA VAL A 102 27.24 -10.95 -6.21
C VAL A 102 26.30 -10.04 -7.01
N SER A 103 26.85 -9.06 -7.74
CA SER A 103 26.06 -8.15 -8.59
C SER A 103 25.31 -8.91 -9.69
N THR A 104 25.97 -9.89 -10.32
CA THR A 104 25.34 -10.77 -11.31
C THR A 104 24.23 -11.60 -10.68
N LEU A 105 24.43 -12.12 -9.46
CA LEU A 105 23.39 -12.86 -8.75
C LEU A 105 22.17 -11.98 -8.48
N PHE A 106 22.32 -10.75 -7.96
CA PHE A 106 21.20 -9.83 -7.79
C PHE A 106 20.47 -9.54 -9.10
N SER A 107 21.20 -9.37 -10.20
CA SER A 107 20.62 -9.17 -11.54
C SER A 107 19.81 -10.38 -12.01
N VAL A 108 20.31 -11.60 -11.79
CA VAL A 108 19.59 -12.85 -12.07
C VAL A 108 18.32 -12.98 -11.24
N LEU A 109 18.32 -12.41 -10.03
CA LEU A 109 17.13 -12.33 -9.18
C LEU A 109 16.17 -11.19 -9.55
N GLY A 110 16.52 -10.38 -10.55
CA GLY A 110 15.73 -9.24 -11.02
C GLY A 110 15.82 -8.02 -10.11
N ILE A 111 16.90 -7.87 -9.35
CA ILE A 111 17.14 -6.76 -8.44
C ILE A 111 18.32 -5.95 -8.97
N GLU A 112 18.06 -4.73 -9.41
CA GLU A 112 19.09 -3.79 -9.84
C GLU A 112 19.47 -2.87 -8.68
N ILE A 113 20.73 -2.91 -8.24
CA ILE A 113 21.21 -2.11 -7.12
C ILE A 113 22.13 -1.02 -7.66
N THR A 114 21.70 0.23 -7.55
CA THR A 114 22.44 1.41 -8.02
C THR A 114 23.24 2.08 -6.91
N ASP A 115 22.72 2.08 -5.69
CA ASP A 115 23.39 2.62 -4.50
C ASP A 115 23.32 1.62 -3.35
N ALA A 116 24.49 1.17 -2.90
CA ALA A 116 24.65 0.25 -1.79
C ALA A 116 24.15 0.84 -0.46
N ALA A 117 24.31 2.14 -0.23
CA ALA A 117 23.90 2.79 1.01
C ALA A 117 22.37 2.88 1.08
N ALA A 118 21.73 3.40 0.03
CA ALA A 118 20.27 3.44 -0.06
C ALA A 118 19.64 2.04 0.01
N PHE A 119 20.28 1.03 -0.60
CA PHE A 119 19.80 -0.35 -0.52
C PHE A 119 19.92 -0.92 0.90
N PHE A 120 21.00 -0.61 1.62
CA PHE A 120 21.16 -1.03 3.01
C PHE A 120 20.11 -0.39 3.92
N ASP A 121 19.87 0.92 3.78
CA ASP A 121 18.85 1.65 4.55
C ASP A 121 17.43 1.11 4.28
N LEU A 122 17.19 0.59 3.08
CA LEU A 122 15.93 -0.06 2.72
C LEU A 122 15.77 -1.44 3.40
N LEU A 123 16.88 -2.14 3.63
CA LEU A 123 16.90 -3.46 4.26
C LEU A 123 16.80 -3.37 5.79
N ASP A 124 17.57 -2.45 6.39
CA ASP A 124 17.64 -2.18 7.83
C ASP A 124 16.41 -1.42 8.33
N GLN A 125 15.27 -2.12 8.42
CA GLN A 125 13.98 -1.54 8.78
C GLN A 125 13.90 -1.12 10.25
N ASP A 126 14.66 -1.77 11.12
CA ASP A 126 14.72 -1.47 12.55
C ASP A 126 15.81 -0.45 12.91
N HIS A 127 16.64 -0.07 11.92
CA HIS A 127 17.77 0.84 12.08
C HIS A 127 18.80 0.36 13.12
N SER A 128 18.97 -0.96 13.21
CA SER A 128 19.96 -1.59 14.09
C SER A 128 21.39 -1.40 13.59
N GLY A 129 21.57 -0.99 12.32
CA GLY A 129 22.86 -0.90 11.65
C GLY A 129 23.36 -2.24 11.12
N PHE A 130 22.53 -3.28 11.20
CA PHE A 130 22.82 -4.62 10.71
C PHE A 130 21.57 -5.17 10.00
N VAL A 131 21.77 -5.90 8.91
CA VAL A 131 20.66 -6.53 8.19
C VAL A 131 20.64 -8.02 8.52
N GLU A 132 19.57 -8.47 9.17
CA GLU A 132 19.36 -9.90 9.43
C GLU A 132 18.88 -10.64 8.17
N ILE A 133 19.00 -11.97 8.19
CA ILE A 133 18.62 -12.80 7.03
C ILE A 133 17.13 -12.68 6.68
N ASP A 134 16.27 -12.60 7.69
CA ASP A 134 14.82 -12.51 7.49
C ASP A 134 14.46 -11.16 6.87
N GLU A 135 15.08 -10.07 7.33
CA GLU A 135 14.93 -8.73 6.73
C GLU A 135 15.39 -8.71 5.28
N PHE A 136 16.57 -9.30 5.01
CA PHE A 136 17.12 -9.40 3.68
C PHE A 136 16.19 -10.14 2.71
N VAL A 137 15.73 -11.34 3.10
CA VAL A 137 14.88 -12.18 2.26
C VAL A 137 13.52 -11.52 2.04
N VAL A 138 12.90 -10.97 3.08
CA VAL A 138 11.58 -10.32 3.01
C VAL A 138 11.63 -9.10 2.09
N VAL A 139 12.61 -8.22 2.26
CA VAL A 139 12.74 -7.01 1.43
C VAL A 139 13.08 -7.37 -0.01
N CYS A 140 14.00 -8.32 -0.24
CA CYS A 140 14.33 -8.75 -1.61
C CYS A 140 13.15 -9.43 -2.34
N LEU A 141 12.37 -10.26 -1.64
CA LEU A 141 11.14 -10.85 -2.21
C LEU A 141 10.12 -9.76 -2.57
N ARG A 142 9.97 -8.74 -1.72
CA ARG A 142 9.09 -7.60 -1.96
C ARG A 142 9.53 -6.75 -3.16
N LEU A 143 10.84 -6.54 -3.32
CA LEU A 143 11.41 -5.82 -4.45
C LEU A 143 11.20 -6.57 -5.78
N ARG A 144 11.34 -7.89 -5.78
CA ARG A 144 11.15 -8.72 -6.98
C ARG A 144 9.68 -8.84 -7.41
N GLY A 145 8.75 -9.03 -6.47
CA GLY A 145 7.31 -9.20 -6.76
C GLY A 145 6.65 -7.98 -7.43
N ARG A 146 7.42 -6.91 -7.63
CA ARG A 146 7.02 -5.59 -8.07
C ARG A 146 8.04 -5.08 -9.08
N SER A 147 8.20 -5.80 -10.19
CA SER A 147 9.07 -5.46 -11.32
C SER A 147 9.10 -3.94 -11.58
N GLY A 148 10.24 -3.29 -11.29
CA GLY A 148 10.48 -1.86 -11.57
C GLY A 148 10.25 -0.84 -10.43
N MET A 149 9.96 -1.27 -9.19
CA MET A 149 9.54 -0.33 -8.13
C MET A 149 10.57 -0.02 -7.03
N MET A 150 11.85 -0.37 -7.16
CA MET A 150 12.87 0.05 -6.17
C MET A 150 12.85 1.58 -5.97
N ASN A 151 12.82 2.35 -7.05
CA ASN A 151 12.71 3.81 -6.99
C ASN A 151 11.39 4.28 -6.35
N MET A 152 10.29 3.54 -6.53
CA MET A 152 8.99 3.89 -5.97
C MET A 152 8.93 3.62 -4.46
N GLU A 153 9.54 2.53 -3.98
CA GLU A 153 9.58 2.22 -2.55
C GLU A 153 10.49 3.20 -1.79
N ILE A 154 11.66 3.53 -2.35
CA ILE A 154 12.51 4.62 -1.83
C ILE A 154 11.73 5.93 -1.78
N SER A 155 11.01 6.27 -2.86
CA SER A 155 10.16 7.48 -2.88
C SER A 155 9.07 7.44 -1.81
N ILE A 156 8.43 6.30 -1.56
CA ILE A 156 7.39 6.15 -0.52
C ILE A 156 7.98 6.32 0.88
N GLN A 157 9.17 5.77 1.13
CA GLN A 157 9.88 5.96 2.41
C GLN A 157 10.29 7.42 2.61
N GLU A 158 10.85 8.07 1.58
CA GLU A 158 11.16 9.51 1.61
C GLU A 158 9.92 10.36 1.85
N ILE A 159 8.81 10.08 1.15
CA ILE A 159 7.52 10.76 1.33
C ILE A 159 7.00 10.55 2.76
N SER A 160 7.12 9.35 3.31
CA SER A 160 6.70 9.06 4.69
C SER A 160 7.54 9.84 5.70
N GLY A 161 8.84 9.96 5.47
CA GLY A 161 9.74 10.79 6.26
C GLY A 161 9.40 12.28 6.16
N HIS A 162 9.15 12.78 4.95
CA HIS A 162 8.76 14.18 4.70
C HIS A 162 7.40 14.52 5.31
N THR A 163 6.44 13.61 5.25
CA THR A 163 5.11 13.79 5.86
C THR A 163 5.22 13.96 7.37
N LYS A 164 6.04 13.13 8.04
CA LYS A 164 6.31 13.28 9.49
C LYS A 164 6.93 14.65 9.82
N LYS A 165 7.91 15.09 9.02
CA LYS A 165 8.54 16.42 9.18
C LYS A 165 7.53 17.55 8.98
N ILE A 166 6.72 17.52 7.92
CA ILE A 166 5.69 18.51 7.63
C ILE A 166 4.68 18.60 8.78
N VAL A 167 4.20 17.47 9.30
CA VAL A 167 3.27 17.44 10.43
C VAL A 167 3.89 18.07 11.69
N SER A 168 5.16 17.79 11.98
CA SER A 168 5.86 18.42 13.12
C SER A 168 6.03 19.93 12.95
N LEU A 169 6.37 20.39 11.75
CA LEU A 169 6.48 21.81 11.41
C LEU A 169 5.14 22.54 11.55
N LEU A 170 4.06 21.97 10.99
CA LEU A 170 2.71 22.52 11.12
C LEU A 170 2.29 22.64 12.58
N ARG A 171 2.59 21.63 13.41
CA ARG A 171 2.32 21.68 14.85
C ARG A 171 3.04 22.83 15.53
N SER A 172 4.34 22.98 15.26
CA SER A 172 5.17 24.06 15.85
C SER A 172 4.71 25.46 15.40
N SER A 173 4.24 25.59 14.16
CA SER A 173 3.66 26.81 13.60
C SER A 173 2.36 27.19 14.30
N PHE A 174 1.44 26.23 14.48
CA PHE A 174 0.19 26.45 15.20
C PHE A 174 0.42 26.93 16.62
N GLU A 175 1.35 26.30 17.35
CA GLU A 175 1.71 26.71 18.71
C GLU A 175 2.32 28.12 18.74
N ALA A 176 3.13 28.48 17.73
CA ALA A 176 3.67 29.83 17.62
C ALA A 176 2.58 30.87 17.36
N MET A 177 1.62 30.56 16.49
CA MET A 177 0.50 31.44 16.16
C MET A 177 -0.39 31.69 17.39
N GLU A 178 -0.67 30.65 18.17
CA GLU A 178 -1.45 30.77 19.40
C GLU A 178 -0.72 31.61 20.48
N ARG A 179 0.62 31.56 20.52
CA ARG A 179 1.41 32.45 21.38
C ARG A 179 1.29 33.91 20.96
N VAL A 180 1.29 34.18 19.65
CA VAL A 180 1.13 35.54 19.10
C VAL A 180 -0.28 36.07 19.38
N GLU A 181 -1.32 35.28 19.13
CA GLU A 181 -2.71 35.65 19.38
C GLU A 181 -2.95 35.97 20.87
N ARG A 182 -2.42 35.15 21.78
CA ARG A 182 -2.49 35.41 23.22
C ARG A 182 -1.79 36.71 23.62
N ARG A 183 -0.64 37.03 23.01
CA ARG A 183 0.08 38.29 23.26
C ARG A 183 -0.71 39.49 22.73
N LEU A 184 -1.24 39.41 21.50
CA LEU A 184 -2.06 40.46 20.91
C LEU A 184 -3.33 40.70 21.72
N THR A 185 -4.01 39.64 22.17
CA THR A 185 -5.21 39.76 23.01
C THR A 185 -4.90 40.43 24.35
N LYS A 186 -3.75 40.11 24.96
CA LYS A 186 -3.29 40.78 26.19
C LYS A 186 -3.00 42.26 25.94
N LEU A 187 -2.28 42.60 24.87
CA LEU A 187 -1.96 43.99 24.52
C LEU A 187 -3.22 44.80 24.22
N TYR A 188 -4.16 44.23 23.47
CA TYR A 188 -5.44 44.85 23.16
C TYR A 188 -6.25 45.16 24.43
N LYS A 189 -6.34 44.20 25.37
CA LYS A 189 -7.01 44.41 26.66
C LYS A 189 -6.30 45.45 27.53
N LEU A 190 -4.96 45.48 27.53
CA LEU A 190 -4.19 46.47 28.27
C LEU A 190 -4.45 47.89 27.75
N HIS A 191 -4.49 48.04 26.42
CA HIS A 191 -4.75 49.31 25.76
C HIS A 191 -6.18 49.81 26.02
N GLN A 192 -7.18 48.93 26.00
CA GLN A 192 -8.57 49.28 26.33
C GLN A 192 -8.79 49.67 27.80
N ALA A 193 -8.00 49.11 28.72
CA ALA A 193 -8.10 49.39 30.16
C ALA A 193 -7.41 50.70 30.58
N THR A 194 -6.67 51.35 29.69
CA THR A 194 -5.98 52.62 29.97
C THR A 194 -6.81 53.78 29.41
N PRO A 195 -7.55 54.54 30.24
CA PRO A 195 -8.32 55.66 29.72
C PRO A 195 -7.35 56.77 29.26
N MET A 196 -7.62 57.32 28.07
CA MET A 196 -6.90 58.43 27.40
C MET A 196 -6.80 59.73 28.22
N THR A 197 -7.30 59.76 29.45
CA THR A 197 -7.23 60.91 30.35
C THR A 197 -5.90 61.04 31.09
N GLN A 198 -5.07 59.98 31.20
CA GLN A 198 -3.78 60.09 31.88
C GLN A 198 -2.67 60.68 31.00
N LEU A 199 -2.70 60.48 29.68
CA LEU A 199 -1.71 61.05 28.77
C LEU A 199 -1.86 62.57 28.58
N ALA A 200 -3.05 63.13 28.79
CA ALA A 200 -3.25 64.58 28.73
C ALA A 200 -2.74 65.30 30.00
N GLN A 201 -2.77 64.65 31.16
CA GLN A 201 -2.32 65.25 32.42
C GLN A 201 -0.79 65.29 32.57
N GLU A 202 -0.06 64.31 32.02
CA GLU A 202 1.42 64.34 32.02
C GLU A 202 2.00 65.35 31.02
N THR A 203 1.29 65.66 29.93
CA THR A 203 1.73 66.69 28.98
C THR A 203 1.55 68.12 29.50
N GLU A 204 0.54 68.39 30.35
CA GLU A 204 0.35 69.72 30.93
C GLU A 204 1.31 69.99 32.11
N SER A 205 1.66 68.99 32.93
CA SER A 205 2.63 69.19 34.02
C SER A 205 4.06 69.40 33.49
N GLY A 206 4.46 68.68 32.44
CA GLY A 206 5.79 68.82 31.83
C GLY A 206 6.02 70.16 31.12
N VAL A 207 4.96 70.82 30.61
CA VAL A 207 5.07 72.14 29.97
C VAL A 207 5.17 73.27 31.02
N SER A 208 4.60 73.08 32.21
CA SER A 208 4.72 74.03 33.33
C SER A 208 6.15 74.08 33.89
N ASP A 209 6.82 72.92 34.04
CA ASP A 209 8.17 72.86 34.60
C ASP A 209 9.21 73.50 33.66
N VAL A 210 9.10 73.29 32.34
CA VAL A 210 10.03 73.88 31.35
C VAL A 210 9.92 75.41 31.29
N ASN A 211 8.72 75.98 31.46
CA ASN A 211 8.55 77.44 31.49
C ASN A 211 9.07 78.10 32.78
N SER A 212 9.16 77.35 33.88
CA SER A 212 9.73 77.84 35.14
C SER A 212 11.26 77.90 35.12
N GLU A 213 11.92 77.02 34.35
CA GLU A 213 13.38 77.05 34.18
C GLU A 213 13.85 78.15 33.22
N LEU A 214 13.03 78.54 32.24
CA LEU A 214 13.38 79.62 31.29
C LEU A 214 13.28 81.04 31.89
N SER A 215 12.49 81.26 32.96
CA SER A 215 12.35 82.60 33.56
C SER A 215 13.45 82.96 34.57
N CYS A 216 14.40 82.07 34.83
CA CYS A 216 15.56 82.32 35.71
C CYS A 216 16.82 82.78 34.94
N PHE A 217 16.73 82.97 33.62
CA PHE A 217 17.88 83.29 32.76
C PHE A 217 17.89 84.71 32.16
N ASP A 218 16.97 85.59 32.55
CA ASP A 218 16.98 87.03 32.22
C ASP A 218 17.13 87.91 33.47
#